data_AF-A0A6N8HNZ5-F1
#
_entry.id   AF-A0A6N8HNZ5-F1
#
_cell.length_a   1.000
_cell.length_b   1.000
_cell.length_c   1.000
_cell.angle_alpha   90.00
_cell.angle_beta   90.00
_cell.angle_gamma   90.00
#
_symmetry.space_group_name_H-M   'P 1'
#
loop_
_entity.id
_entity.type
_entity.pdbx_description
1 polymer ?
#
loop_
_entity_poly.entity_id
_entity_poly.type
_entity_poly.pdbx_seq_one_letter_code
_entity_poly.pdbx_strand_id
1 'polypeptide(L)'
;MLDVNTQMHVYEYLGIENDPLYNKIAELEVNQSIQIPETNMQITKNRFGMYEIVSTEQHECYSSAQSLYEQINALLNALPLGGCERI
;
A
#
# COMPACT_ATOMS: atom_id res chain seq x y z
N MET A 1 -25.71 -3.51 13.26
CA MET A 1 -25.58 -2.99 11.89
C MET A 1 -24.10 -2.91 11.61
N LEU A 2 -23.59 -3.82 10.79
CA LEU A 2 -22.19 -3.88 10.38
C LEU A 2 -22.16 -3.47 8.92
N ASP A 3 -22.15 -2.17 8.64
CA ASP A 3 -21.74 -1.66 7.33
C ASP A 3 -20.22 -1.67 7.30
N VAL A 4 -19.67 -2.88 7.28
CA VAL A 4 -18.30 -3.15 6.89
C VAL A 4 -18.30 -3.04 5.37
N ASN A 5 -18.10 -1.81 4.90
CA ASN A 5 -17.79 -1.51 3.50
C ASN A 5 -16.37 -2.01 3.20
N THR A 6 -16.15 -3.33 3.36
CA THR A 6 -14.98 -3.99 2.82
C THR A 6 -15.17 -3.95 1.31
N GLN A 7 -14.57 -2.95 0.66
CA GLN A 7 -14.25 -3.09 -0.74
C GLN A 7 -13.25 -4.23 -0.82
N MET A 8 -13.75 -5.46 -1.05
CA MET A 8 -12.91 -6.59 -1.40
C MET A 8 -12.12 -6.15 -2.64
N HIS A 9 -10.84 -5.88 -2.46
CA HIS A 9 -9.96 -5.55 -3.57
C HIS A 9 -10.02 -6.77 -4.49
N VAL A 10 -10.31 -6.55 -5.79
CA VAL A 10 -10.49 -7.64 -6.78
C VAL A 10 -9.27 -8.58 -6.78
N TYR A 11 -8.11 -8.07 -6.38
CA TYR A 11 -6.84 -8.77 -6.24
C TYR A 11 -6.73 -9.70 -5.02
N GLU A 12 -7.57 -9.56 -3.99
CA GLU A 12 -7.69 -10.58 -2.93
C GLU A 12 -8.21 -11.90 -3.48
N TYR A 13 -9.02 -11.86 -4.55
CA TYR A 13 -9.55 -13.05 -5.22
C TYR A 13 -8.69 -13.50 -6.41
N LEU A 14 -8.07 -12.56 -7.13
CA LEU A 14 -7.23 -12.85 -8.30
C LEU A 14 -5.76 -13.15 -7.94
N GLY A 15 -5.35 -12.93 -6.69
CA GLY A 15 -3.97 -13.07 -6.24
C GLY A 15 -3.18 -11.76 -6.33
N ILE A 16 -2.35 -11.51 -5.32
CA ILE A 16 -1.56 -10.26 -5.16
C ILE A 16 -0.61 -9.99 -6.34
N GLU A 17 -0.20 -11.04 -7.06
CA GLU A 17 0.66 -10.95 -8.24
C GLU A 17 0.00 -10.23 -9.42
N ASN A 18 -1.33 -10.13 -9.43
CA ASN A 18 -2.06 -9.39 -10.46
C ASN A 18 -2.26 -7.92 -10.09
N ASP A 19 -1.87 -7.51 -8.88
CA ASP A 19 -2.03 -6.13 -8.44
C ASP A 19 -0.89 -5.26 -9.01
N PRO A 20 -1.21 -4.16 -9.73
CA PRO A 20 -0.20 -3.28 -10.31
C PRO A 20 0.65 -2.57 -9.25
N LEU A 21 0.14 -2.34 -8.04
CA LEU A 21 0.90 -1.79 -6.92
C LEU A 21 1.90 -2.83 -6.38
N TYR A 22 1.47 -4.07 -6.18
CA TYR A 22 2.38 -5.15 -5.75
C TYR A 22 3.52 -5.35 -6.74
N ASN A 23 3.22 -5.36 -8.05
CA ASN A 23 4.23 -5.47 -9.08
C ASN A 23 5.22 -4.29 -9.04
N LYS A 24 4.74 -3.05 -8.92
CA LYS A 24 5.63 -1.88 -8.77
C LYS A 24 6.54 -1.97 -7.55
N ILE A 25 6.05 -2.52 -6.43
CA ILE A 25 6.85 -2.73 -5.22
C ILE A 25 7.88 -3.86 -5.46
N ALA A 26 7.47 -4.94 -6.11
CA ALA A 26 8.34 -6.08 -6.40
C ALA A 26 9.48 -5.70 -7.38
N GLU A 27 9.19 -4.84 -8.35
CA GLU A 27 10.14 -4.33 -9.34
C GLU A 27 11.05 -3.21 -8.81
N LEU A 28 10.83 -2.74 -7.58
CA LEU A 28 11.61 -1.64 -7.01
C LEU A 28 13.07 -2.05 -6.80
N GLU A 29 14.00 -1.27 -7.35
CA GLU A 29 15.43 -1.48 -7.17
C GLU A 29 15.95 -0.79 -5.89
N VAL A 30 17.13 -1.20 -5.45
CA VAL A 30 17.78 -0.62 -4.28
C VAL A 30 18.06 0.88 -4.48
N ASN A 31 17.74 1.67 -3.46
CA ASN A 31 17.72 3.13 -3.43
C ASN A 31 16.69 3.79 -4.37
N GLN A 32 15.75 3.03 -4.93
CA GLN A 32 14.59 3.62 -5.60
C GLN A 32 13.46 3.84 -4.62
N SER A 33 12.56 4.73 -5.02
CA SER A 33 11.33 4.99 -4.30
C SER A 33 10.17 5.22 -5.26
N ILE A 34 8.97 4.86 -4.82
CA ILE A 34 7.70 5.17 -5.48
C ILE A 34 6.80 5.91 -4.52
N GLN A 35 6.02 6.84 -5.04
CA GLN A 35 4.98 7.53 -4.27
C GLN A 35 3.63 6.87 -4.50
N ILE A 36 2.87 6.73 -3.42
CA ILE A 36 1.48 6.29 -3.43
C ILE A 36 0.63 7.56 -3.26
N PRO A 37 0.08 8.10 -4.35
CA PRO A 37 -0.59 9.39 -4.34
C PRO A 37 -1.86 9.39 -3.47
N GLU A 38 -2.55 8.26 -3.34
CA GLU A 38 -3.77 8.15 -2.53
C GLU A 38 -3.53 8.35 -1.03
N THR A 39 -2.35 7.95 -0.53
CA THR A 39 -2.01 7.98 0.90
C THR A 39 -0.91 9.01 1.22
N ASN A 40 -0.36 9.67 0.20
CA ASN A 40 0.83 10.54 0.29
C ASN A 40 2.04 9.85 0.95
N MET A 41 2.13 8.52 0.80
CA MET A 41 3.20 7.69 1.34
C MET A 41 4.28 7.45 0.27
N GLN A 42 5.53 7.34 0.71
CA GLN A 42 6.65 6.97 -0.15
C GLN A 42 7.17 5.60 0.25
N ILE A 43 7.21 4.66 -0.70
CA ILE A 43 7.84 3.37 -0.51
C ILE A 43 9.25 3.45 -1.06
N THR A 44 10.25 3.14 -0.27
CA THR A 44 11.66 3.15 -0.65
C THR A 44 12.26 1.78 -0.42
N LYS A 45 13.06 1.26 -1.36
CA LYS A 45 13.88 0.09 -1.08
C LYS A 45 15.25 0.58 -0.68
N ASN A 46 15.62 0.36 0.58
CA ASN A 46 16.86 0.88 1.12
C ASN A 46 18.08 0.13 0.59
N ARG A 47 19.27 0.66 0.88
CA ARG A 47 20.57 0.07 0.48
C ARG A 47 20.79 -1.37 0.96
N PHE A 48 20.02 -1.82 1.96
CA PHE A 48 20.10 -3.17 2.51
C PHE A 48 19.12 -4.13 1.84
N GLY A 49 18.35 -3.68 0.85
CA GLY A 49 17.33 -4.47 0.15
C GLY A 49 16.01 -4.60 0.92
N MET A 50 15.84 -3.86 2.02
CA MET A 50 14.58 -3.81 2.78
C MET A 50 13.69 -2.71 2.23
N TYR A 51 12.38 -2.88 2.40
CA TYR A 51 11.41 -1.87 1.99
C TYR A 51 11.02 -0.99 3.17
N GLU A 52 10.85 0.30 2.92
CA GLU A 52 10.56 1.31 3.93
C GLU A 52 9.37 2.13 3.45
N ILE A 53 8.34 2.25 4.29
CA ILE A 53 7.25 3.21 4.08
C ILE A 53 7.65 4.48 4.83
N VAL A 54 7.74 5.59 4.13
CA VAL A 54 8.10 6.90 4.67
C VAL A 54 6.97 7.87 4.38
N SER A 55 6.40 8.44 5.43
CA SER A 55 5.33 9.43 5.39
C SER A 55 5.57 10.49 6.45
N THR A 56 4.79 11.57 6.45
CA THR A 56 4.88 12.62 7.48
C THR A 56 4.60 12.11 8.89
N GLU A 57 3.82 11.04 9.02
CA GLU A 57 3.37 10.52 10.32
C GLU A 57 3.83 9.08 10.60
N GLN A 58 4.29 8.34 9.58
CA GLN A 58 4.65 6.93 9.69
C GLN A 58 5.99 6.66 9.00
N HIS A 59 6.86 5.95 9.72
CA HIS A 59 8.09 5.39 9.16
C HIS A 59 8.22 3.94 9.63
N GLU A 60 8.00 3.00 8.72
CA GLU A 60 8.05 1.57 9.03
C GLU A 60 8.91 0.80 8.02
N CYS A 61 9.61 -0.22 8.51
CA CYS A 61 10.52 -1.04 7.72
C CYS A 61 9.97 -2.47 7.59
N TYR A 62 10.07 -3.02 6.39
CA TYR A 62 9.53 -4.30 5.98
C TYR A 62 10.61 -5.12 5.28
N SER A 63 10.78 -6.38 5.69
CA SER A 63 11.76 -7.29 5.08
C SER A 63 11.23 -7.97 3.80
N SER A 64 9.92 -7.88 3.53
CA SER A 64 9.25 -8.56 2.41
C SER A 64 8.27 -7.61 1.71
N ALA A 65 8.24 -7.67 0.38
CA ALA A 65 7.30 -6.89 -0.44
C ALA A 65 5.83 -7.20 -0.12
N GLN A 66 5.53 -8.47 0.18
CA GLN A 66 4.20 -8.91 0.58
C GLN A 66 3.72 -8.22 1.85
N SER A 67 4.51 -8.25 2.94
CA SER A 67 4.11 -7.62 4.21
C SER A 67 3.91 -6.11 4.08
N LEU A 68 4.74 -5.45 3.26
CA LEU A 68 4.55 -4.04 2.95
C LEU A 68 3.27 -3.79 2.17
N TYR A 69 3.00 -4.61 1.15
CA TYR A 69 1.76 -4.50 0.37
C TYR A 69 0.52 -4.73 1.22
N GLU A 70 0.53 -5.72 2.12
CA GLU A 70 -0.57 -5.98 3.05
C GLU A 70 -0.85 -4.76 3.94
N GLN A 71 0.20 -4.12 4.47
CA GLN A 71 0.04 -2.90 5.25
C GLN A 71 -0.56 -1.76 4.43
N ILE A 72 -0.05 -1.54 3.21
CA ILE A 72 -0.55 -0.46 2.34
C ILE A 72 -1.99 -0.72 1.93
N ASN A 73 -2.32 -1.97 1.59
CA ASN A 73 -3.69 -2.37 1.29
C ASN A 73 -4.59 -2.13 2.51
N ALA A 74 -4.17 -2.52 3.71
CA ALA A 74 -4.92 -2.25 4.93
C ALA A 74 -5.10 -0.75 5.17
N LEU A 75 -4.08 0.08 4.93
CA LEU A 75 -4.16 1.53 5.03
C LEU A 75 -5.13 2.12 3.99
N LEU A 76 -5.06 1.69 2.74
CA LEU A 76 -5.97 2.11 1.67
C LEU A 76 -7.43 1.73 1.98
N ASN A 77 -7.66 0.56 2.56
CA ASN A 77 -8.98 0.11 3.00
C ASN A 77 -9.46 0.83 4.28
N ALA A 78 -8.53 1.23 5.16
CA ALA A 78 -8.82 1.96 6.38
C ALA A 78 -9.01 3.47 6.14
N LEU A 79 -8.51 4.01 5.04
CA LEU A 79 -8.86 5.36 4.61
C LEU A 79 -10.37 5.40 4.38
N PRO A 80 -11.10 6.36 5.00
CA PRO A 80 -12.49 6.55 4.67
C PRO A 80 -12.53 6.91 3.20
N LEU A 81 -13.01 5.98 2.36
CA LEU A 81 -13.47 6.27 1.01
C LEU A 81 -14.27 7.55 1.12
N GLY A 82 -13.73 8.64 0.55
CA GLY A 82 -14.23 9.99 0.76
C GLY A 82 -15.75 9.96 0.77
N GLY A 83 -16.32 10.31 1.93
CA GLY A 83 -17.75 10.50 2.07
C GLY A 83 -18.18 11.42 0.95
N CYS A 84 -18.79 10.84 -0.09
CA CYS A 84 -19.64 11.57 -0.99
C CYS A 84 -20.91 11.90 -0.22
N GLU A 85 -20.80 12.77 0.78
CA GLU A 85 -21.90 13.66 1.15
C GLU A 85 -21.79 14.85 0.20
N ARG A 86 -22.18 14.61 -1.06
CA ARG A 86 -22.56 15.69 -1.96
C ARG A 86 -24.07 15.84 -1.85
N ILE A 87 -24.44 17.03 -1.39
CA ILE A 87 -25.72 17.78 -1.50
C ILE A 87 -26.94 17.27 -0.74
#